data_AF-A0A7X7P4F3-F1
#
_entry.id   AF-A0A7X7P4F3-F1
#
_cell.length_a   1.000
_cell.length_b   1.000
_cell.length_c   1.000
_cell.angle_alpha   90.00
_cell.angle_beta   90.00
_cell.angle_gamma   90.00
#
_symmetry.space_group_name_H-M   'P 1'
#
loop_
_entity.id
_entity.type
_entity.pdbx_description
1 polymer ?
#
loop_
_entity_poly.entity_id
_entity_poly.type
_entity_poly.pdbx_seq_one_letter_code
_entity_poly.pdbx_strand_id
1 'polypeptide(L)'
;MKIDLEQRGEAAILRLEGRLDVAWAEHVRNRAQDVLRTGRHVLLLDAANVVYLSSAGIRTLIQLRRDVKALDGRFYVIHPSDFVEGALRMTGLADLLATEGDVAEMTSPSASGEQAARGFRRLPSRNGMVMESIVQEAGGSLVLDIPAPWVPWHSVEADDIRPVRLTGSVVALGIGAASPDPADARERFGEFLAAAGCLCWQPADEHPHVPDFVTQEGQLIPEIHAIQALVADGTWSTLLRFSPEEPGRVLPLTGLAEAVLESTGSEAAGFVVLAESAGLVGMALSRSPGRIRPGENPGHFPEVRDWLHFCGERVHPDATALVAGVVVKESAAAPLASWLSASPSLKGARIHAHAVAFPYRPLPEGAVSMCEQVRRLFDGANPLDLLHLVEDDRPLIGLGQSSFVRGACWCSPLRRAGEAAS
;
A
#
# COMPACT_ATOMS: atom_id res chain seq x y z
N MET A 1 20.54 -10.15 -27.70
CA MET A 1 19.52 -9.09 -27.73
C MET A 1 20.02 -7.97 -26.85
N LYS A 2 19.83 -6.71 -27.25
CA LYS A 2 19.96 -5.54 -26.38
C LYS A 2 18.56 -5.03 -26.02
N ILE A 3 18.37 -4.64 -24.77
CA ILE A 3 17.09 -4.13 -24.25
C ILE A 3 17.38 -2.80 -23.56
N ASP A 4 17.02 -1.69 -24.21
CA ASP A 4 17.15 -0.36 -23.64
C ASP A 4 15.76 0.16 -23.22
N LEU A 5 15.72 0.94 -22.14
CA LEU A 5 14.48 1.57 -21.66
C LEU A 5 14.60 3.08 -21.86
N GLU A 6 13.64 3.65 -22.57
CA GLU A 6 13.45 5.09 -22.71
C GLU A 6 12.08 5.48 -22.13
N GLN A 7 12.00 6.60 -21.44
CA GLN A 7 10.74 7.14 -20.91
C GLN A 7 10.37 8.40 -21.68
N ARG A 8 9.13 8.47 -22.18
CA ARG A 8 8.58 9.66 -22.85
C ARG A 8 7.16 9.90 -22.37
N GLY A 9 6.97 10.97 -21.58
CA GLY A 9 5.69 11.22 -20.92
C GLY A 9 5.28 10.05 -20.03
N GLU A 10 4.02 9.61 -20.16
CA GLU A 10 3.45 8.46 -19.44
C GLU A 10 3.87 7.11 -20.06
N ALA A 11 4.45 7.11 -21.27
CA ALA A 11 4.89 5.89 -21.95
C ALA A 11 6.30 5.45 -21.53
N ALA A 12 6.45 4.15 -21.33
CA ALA A 12 7.74 3.47 -21.28
C ALA A 12 8.01 2.75 -22.62
N ILE A 13 9.13 3.08 -23.25
CA ILE A 13 9.55 2.53 -24.54
C ILE A 13 10.69 1.53 -24.31
N LEU A 14 10.41 0.24 -24.52
CA LEU A 14 11.44 -0.81 -24.54
C LEU A 14 11.98 -0.94 -25.97
N ARG A 15 13.21 -0.49 -26.19
CA ARG A 15 13.91 -0.63 -27.46
C ARG A 15 14.62 -1.97 -27.52
N LEU A 16 14.25 -2.78 -28.50
CA LEU A 16 14.81 -4.11 -28.72
C LEU A 16 15.72 -4.13 -29.94
N GLU A 17 16.90 -4.71 -29.79
CA GLU A 17 17.86 -4.91 -30.88
C GLU A 17 18.37 -6.36 -30.90
N GLY A 18 18.16 -7.04 -32.03
CA GLY A 18 18.56 -8.44 -32.24
C GLY A 18 17.38 -9.39 -32.44
N ARG A 19 17.44 -10.56 -31.77
CA ARG A 19 16.51 -11.69 -32.02
C ARG A 19 15.59 -11.91 -30.81
N LEU A 20 14.28 -11.84 -31.01
CA LEU A 20 13.28 -12.20 -29.99
C LEU A 20 12.86 -13.66 -30.17
N ASP A 21 13.64 -14.55 -29.56
CA ASP A 21 13.45 -15.98 -29.59
C ASP A 21 13.32 -16.57 -28.17
N VAL A 22 13.35 -17.91 -28.05
CA VAL A 22 13.22 -18.61 -26.76
C VAL A 22 14.23 -18.10 -25.72
N ALA A 23 15.46 -17.77 -26.13
CA ALA A 23 16.50 -17.38 -25.18
C ALA A 23 16.24 -15.99 -24.56
N TRP A 24 15.59 -15.10 -25.30
CA TRP A 24 15.37 -13.70 -24.88
C TRP A 24 13.92 -13.36 -24.51
N ALA A 25 12.97 -14.25 -24.82
CA ALA A 25 11.55 -14.09 -24.52
C ALA A 25 11.27 -13.79 -23.04
N GLU A 26 11.92 -14.53 -22.13
CA GLU A 26 11.74 -14.35 -20.69
C GLU A 26 12.40 -13.06 -20.18
N HIS A 27 13.62 -12.76 -20.65
CA HIS A 27 14.33 -11.53 -20.28
C HIS A 27 13.56 -10.26 -20.68
N VAL A 28 12.97 -10.23 -21.88
CA VAL A 28 12.11 -9.12 -22.33
C VAL A 28 10.85 -9.03 -21.47
N ARG A 29 10.23 -10.16 -21.14
CA ARG A 29 9.05 -10.17 -20.26
C ARG A 29 9.37 -9.63 -18.88
N ASN A 30 10.44 -10.10 -18.25
CA ASN A 30 10.86 -9.67 -16.93
C ASN A 30 11.17 -8.17 -16.92
N ARG A 31 11.87 -7.66 -17.96
CA ARG A 31 12.15 -6.23 -18.07
C ARG A 31 10.89 -5.39 -18.25
N ALA A 32 9.93 -5.87 -19.04
CA ALA A 32 8.64 -5.20 -19.16
C ALA A 32 7.87 -5.24 -17.84
N GLN A 33 7.88 -6.35 -17.11
CA GLN A 33 7.26 -6.47 -15.79
C GLN A 33 7.91 -5.50 -14.79
N ASP A 34 9.23 -5.35 -14.77
CA ASP A 34 9.92 -4.34 -13.94
C ASP A 34 9.43 -2.91 -14.23
N VAL A 35 9.14 -2.62 -15.50
CA VAL A 35 8.61 -1.32 -15.93
C VAL A 35 7.16 -1.14 -15.50
N LEU A 36 6.32 -2.16 -15.68
CA LEU A 36 4.94 -2.13 -15.18
C LEU A 36 4.91 -1.96 -13.67
N ARG A 37 5.88 -2.55 -12.96
CA ARG A 37 6.02 -2.40 -11.52
C ARG A 37 6.31 -0.96 -11.08
N THR A 38 6.79 -0.09 -11.98
CA THR A 38 6.99 1.32 -11.65
C THR A 38 5.71 2.15 -11.69
N GLY A 39 4.56 1.57 -12.07
CA GLY A 39 3.30 2.29 -12.22
C GLY A 39 3.04 2.84 -13.61
N ARG A 40 3.88 2.49 -14.59
CA ARG A 40 3.71 2.89 -16.00
C ARG A 40 2.87 1.87 -16.73
N HIS A 41 1.63 2.23 -17.02
CA HIS A 41 0.70 1.30 -17.66
C HIS A 41 0.64 1.48 -19.18
N VAL A 42 1.40 2.44 -19.74
CA VAL A 42 1.58 2.60 -21.20
C VAL A 42 2.95 2.05 -21.59
N LEU A 43 2.95 0.91 -22.27
CA LEU A 43 4.15 0.18 -22.66
C LEU A 43 4.27 0.08 -24.18
N LEU A 44 5.31 0.67 -24.74
CA LEU A 44 5.62 0.62 -26.17
C LEU A 44 6.86 -0.24 -26.39
N LEU A 45 6.80 -1.19 -27.31
CA LEU A 45 7.91 -2.04 -27.68
C LEU A 45 8.44 -1.62 -29.05
N ASP A 46 9.60 -0.97 -29.08
CA ASP A 46 10.25 -0.53 -30.31
C ASP A 46 11.02 -1.69 -30.93
N ALA A 47 10.53 -2.14 -32.08
CA ALA A 47 11.02 -3.31 -32.80
C ALA A 47 11.83 -2.96 -34.06
N ALA A 48 12.33 -1.73 -34.18
CA ALA A 48 13.01 -1.26 -35.39
C ALA A 48 14.23 -2.12 -35.75
N ASN A 49 14.97 -2.56 -34.72
CA ASN A 49 16.17 -3.36 -34.86
C ASN A 49 15.96 -4.83 -34.47
N VAL A 50 14.71 -5.29 -34.40
CA VAL A 50 14.41 -6.71 -34.18
C VAL A 50 14.43 -7.43 -35.53
N VAL A 51 15.49 -8.20 -35.77
CA VAL A 51 15.73 -8.87 -37.06
C VAL A 51 15.10 -10.27 -37.14
N TYR A 52 14.58 -10.78 -36.02
CA TYR A 52 13.97 -12.11 -35.94
C TYR A 52 12.99 -12.22 -34.78
N LEU A 53 11.88 -12.91 -35.02
CA LEU A 53 10.80 -13.17 -34.06
C LEU A 53 10.36 -14.64 -34.17
N SER A 54 10.51 -15.41 -33.09
CA SER A 54 10.03 -16.81 -33.04
C SER A 54 8.62 -16.93 -32.47
N SER A 55 8.03 -18.13 -32.50
CA SER A 55 6.75 -18.40 -31.82
C SER A 55 6.80 -18.13 -30.31
N ALA A 56 7.96 -18.28 -29.67
CA ALA A 56 8.12 -17.90 -28.26
C ALA A 56 8.09 -16.38 -28.09
N GLY A 57 8.72 -15.64 -28.99
CA GLY A 57 8.65 -14.19 -29.03
C GLY A 57 7.22 -13.67 -29.24
N ILE A 58 6.48 -14.26 -30.18
CA ILE A 58 5.05 -13.93 -30.40
C ILE A 58 4.22 -14.17 -29.13
N ARG A 59 4.41 -15.32 -28.46
CA ARG A 59 3.73 -15.59 -27.18
C ARG A 59 4.08 -14.55 -26.12
N THR A 60 5.33 -14.12 -26.02
CA THR A 60 5.73 -13.04 -25.11
C THR A 60 4.95 -11.76 -25.39
N LEU A 61 4.80 -11.34 -26.65
CA LEU A 61 4.02 -10.14 -26.99
C LEU A 61 2.55 -10.24 -26.57
N ILE A 62 1.94 -11.41 -26.78
CA ILE A 62 0.55 -11.69 -26.32
C ILE A 62 0.45 -11.62 -24.79
N GLN A 63 1.42 -12.20 -24.09
CA GLN A 63 1.47 -12.19 -22.63
C GLN A 63 1.60 -10.76 -22.10
N LEU A 64 2.50 -9.96 -22.67
CA LEU A 64 2.67 -8.56 -22.31
C LEU A 64 1.39 -7.75 -22.51
N ARG A 65 0.67 -7.94 -23.63
CA ARG A 65 -0.64 -7.29 -23.84
C ARG A 65 -1.63 -7.62 -22.72
N ARG A 66 -1.67 -8.88 -22.28
CA ARG A 66 -2.58 -9.32 -21.20
C ARG A 66 -2.16 -8.73 -19.86
N ASP A 67 -0.88 -8.79 -19.52
CA ASP A 67 -0.32 -8.26 -18.28
C ASP A 67 -0.58 -6.75 -18.18
N VAL A 68 -0.35 -6.00 -19.27
CA VAL A 68 -0.62 -4.56 -19.35
C VAL A 68 -2.13 -4.26 -19.26
N LYS A 69 -2.97 -5.02 -19.97
CA LYS A 69 -4.42 -4.84 -19.95
C LYS A 69 -5.02 -5.14 -18.56
N ALA A 70 -4.45 -6.07 -17.81
CA ALA A 70 -4.87 -6.36 -16.43
C ALA A 70 -4.65 -5.18 -15.48
N LEU A 71 -3.85 -4.19 -15.89
CA LEU A 71 -3.54 -2.96 -15.16
C LEU A 71 -4.26 -1.73 -15.75
N ASP A 72 -5.30 -1.95 -16.56
CA ASP A 72 -5.98 -0.91 -17.36
C ASP A 72 -5.00 -0.11 -18.25
N GLY A 73 -3.92 -0.76 -18.66
CA GLY A 73 -2.86 -0.18 -19.47
C GLY A 73 -3.05 -0.34 -20.97
N ARG A 74 -2.10 0.24 -21.72
CA ARG A 74 -2.03 0.18 -23.19
C ARG A 74 -0.69 -0.38 -23.63
N PHE A 75 -0.73 -1.37 -24.53
CA PHE A 75 0.47 -2.02 -25.06
C PHE A 75 0.45 -2.06 -26.58
N TYR A 76 1.53 -1.59 -27.20
CA TYR A 76 1.72 -1.64 -28.64
C TYR A 76 3.18 -1.91 -29.05
N VAL A 77 3.35 -2.46 -30.24
CA VAL A 77 4.63 -2.55 -30.95
C VAL A 77 4.74 -1.34 -31.87
N ILE A 78 5.83 -0.58 -31.74
CA ILE A 78 6.15 0.59 -32.55
C ILE A 78 7.35 0.30 -33.44
N HIS A 79 7.42 0.99 -34.58
CA HIS A 79 8.50 0.86 -35.56
C HIS A 79 8.87 -0.61 -35.87
N PRO A 80 7.91 -1.49 -36.24
CA PRO A 80 8.26 -2.88 -36.54
C PRO A 80 9.23 -2.94 -37.73
N SER A 81 10.23 -3.82 -37.65
CA SER A 81 10.96 -4.20 -38.87
C SER A 81 10.04 -4.95 -39.83
N ASP A 82 10.38 -4.99 -41.13
CA ASP A 82 9.59 -5.72 -42.14
C ASP A 82 9.32 -7.18 -41.73
N PHE A 83 10.30 -7.82 -41.08
CA PHE A 83 10.17 -9.17 -40.57
C PHE A 83 9.12 -9.26 -39.44
N VAL A 84 9.20 -8.34 -38.47
CA VAL A 84 8.27 -8.32 -37.33
C VAL A 84 6.85 -7.99 -37.79
N GLU A 85 6.69 -7.00 -38.68
CA GLU A 85 5.38 -6.66 -39.23
C GLU A 85 4.77 -7.85 -39.99
N GLY A 86 5.55 -8.48 -40.87
CA GLY A 86 5.11 -9.67 -41.61
C GLY A 86 4.67 -10.79 -40.68
N ALA A 87 5.47 -11.09 -39.64
CA ALA A 87 5.15 -12.13 -38.66
C ALA A 87 3.86 -11.83 -37.86
N LEU A 88 3.66 -10.58 -37.41
CA LEU A 88 2.46 -10.19 -36.68
C LEU A 88 1.20 -10.26 -37.56
N ARG A 89 1.29 -9.82 -38.82
CA ARG A 89 0.17 -9.92 -39.77
C ARG A 89 -0.19 -11.38 -40.08
N MET A 90 0.81 -12.22 -40.36
CA MET A 90 0.59 -13.64 -40.64
C MET A 90 -0.04 -14.40 -39.47
N THR A 91 0.18 -13.94 -38.25
CA THR A 91 -0.34 -14.58 -37.03
C THR A 91 -1.63 -13.96 -36.50
N GLY A 92 -2.21 -13.00 -37.23
CA GLY A 92 -3.46 -12.33 -36.85
C GLY A 92 -3.33 -11.35 -35.69
N LEU A 93 -2.11 -10.88 -35.42
CA LEU A 93 -1.76 -9.95 -34.32
C LEU A 93 -1.43 -8.54 -34.83
N ALA A 94 -1.96 -8.17 -35.99
CA ALA A 94 -1.74 -6.85 -36.57
C ALA A 94 -2.28 -5.72 -35.68
N ASP A 95 -3.22 -6.01 -34.79
CA ASP A 95 -3.79 -5.08 -33.81
C ASP A 95 -2.83 -4.74 -32.66
N LEU A 96 -1.68 -5.43 -32.55
CA LEU A 96 -0.59 -5.04 -31.67
C LEU A 96 0.25 -3.89 -32.24
N LEU A 97 0.17 -3.60 -33.54
CA LEU A 97 0.94 -2.54 -34.17
C LEU A 97 0.30 -1.18 -33.84
N ALA A 98 1.09 -0.24 -33.34
CA ALA A 98 0.60 1.11 -33.10
C ALA A 98 0.33 1.83 -34.42
N THR A 99 -0.74 2.62 -34.46
CA THR A 99 -0.90 3.67 -35.48
C THR A 99 -0.08 4.91 -35.11
N GLU A 100 0.18 5.80 -36.07
CA GLU A 100 0.81 7.10 -35.75
C GLU A 100 -0.01 7.90 -34.73
N GLY A 101 -1.34 7.76 -34.76
CA GLY A 101 -2.25 8.35 -33.77
C GLY A 101 -2.08 7.75 -32.37
N ASP A 102 -1.92 6.43 -32.25
CA ASP A 102 -1.66 5.75 -30.98
C ASP A 102 -0.34 6.22 -30.36
N VAL A 103 0.73 6.26 -31.17
CA VAL A 103 2.05 6.71 -30.69
C VAL A 103 2.00 8.18 -30.31
N ALA A 104 1.40 9.03 -31.13
CA ALA A 104 1.25 10.45 -30.83
C ALA A 104 0.43 10.65 -29.55
N GLU A 105 -0.69 9.96 -29.35
CA GLU A 105 -1.50 10.09 -28.13
C GLU A 105 -0.72 9.64 -26.88
N MET A 106 0.04 8.54 -26.98
CA MET A 106 0.74 7.93 -25.84
C MET A 106 2.09 8.58 -25.51
N THR A 107 2.74 9.20 -26.50
CA THR A 107 4.04 9.87 -26.34
C THR A 107 3.94 11.39 -26.35
N SER A 108 2.79 11.95 -26.72
CA SER A 108 2.50 13.35 -26.46
C SER A 108 2.55 13.58 -24.96
N PRO A 109 2.98 14.76 -24.50
CA PRO A 109 2.72 15.18 -23.15
C PRO A 109 1.20 15.21 -22.98
N SER A 110 0.65 14.19 -22.33
CA SER A 110 -0.75 14.23 -21.91
C SER A 110 -0.90 15.49 -21.04
N ALA A 111 -1.94 16.29 -21.29
CA ALA A 111 -2.27 17.39 -20.39
C ALA A 111 -2.48 16.89 -18.94
N SER A 112 -2.77 15.60 -18.76
CA SER A 112 -2.79 14.88 -17.47
C SER A 112 -1.41 14.64 -16.85
N GLY A 113 -0.40 14.25 -17.63
CA GLY A 113 0.96 13.95 -17.16
C GLY A 113 1.81 15.20 -16.90
N GLU A 114 1.67 16.24 -17.72
CA GLU A 114 2.29 17.54 -17.44
C GLU A 114 1.58 18.30 -16.32
N GLN A 115 0.27 18.10 -16.09
CA GLN A 115 -0.39 18.61 -14.88
C GLN A 115 -0.03 17.82 -13.63
N ALA A 116 0.19 16.49 -13.73
CA ALA A 116 0.67 15.68 -12.63
C ALA A 116 2.06 16.13 -12.17
N ALA A 117 3.02 16.36 -13.08
CA ALA A 117 4.35 16.85 -12.72
C ALA A 117 4.36 18.33 -12.25
N ARG A 118 3.39 19.16 -12.65
CA ARG A 118 3.31 20.59 -12.31
C ARG A 118 2.94 20.92 -10.86
N GLY A 119 2.76 19.92 -9.99
CA GLY A 119 2.50 20.14 -8.57
C GLY A 119 3.45 19.45 -7.60
N PHE A 120 4.28 18.52 -8.08
CA PHE A 120 5.20 17.80 -7.19
C PHE A 120 6.42 18.65 -6.86
N ARG A 121 6.57 18.98 -5.58
CA ARG A 121 7.78 19.52 -4.99
C ARG A 121 8.68 18.37 -4.57
N ARG A 122 9.90 18.34 -5.12
CA ARG A 122 10.95 17.41 -4.69
C ARG A 122 11.36 17.72 -3.26
N LEU A 123 11.42 16.67 -2.44
CA LEU A 123 11.87 16.71 -1.05
C LEU A 123 13.32 16.20 -0.96
N PRO A 124 14.02 16.46 0.16
CA PRO A 124 15.32 15.82 0.41
C PRO A 124 15.22 14.30 0.29
N SER A 125 16.21 13.70 -0.37
CA SER A 125 16.33 12.25 -0.47
C SER A 125 16.43 11.63 0.92
N ARG A 126 15.82 10.47 1.12
CA ARG A 126 15.78 9.79 2.42
C ARG A 126 16.05 8.31 2.22
N ASN A 127 17.01 7.73 2.93
CA ASN A 127 17.36 6.31 2.80
C ASN A 127 17.69 5.85 1.34
N GLY A 128 18.22 6.75 0.50
CA GLY A 128 18.45 6.47 -0.93
C GLY A 128 17.16 6.42 -1.75
N MET A 129 16.12 7.10 -1.28
CA MET A 129 14.82 7.21 -1.94
C MET A 129 14.63 8.62 -2.49
N VAL A 130 14.14 8.70 -3.72
CA VAL A 130 13.55 9.91 -4.27
C VAL A 130 12.25 10.17 -3.53
N MET A 131 12.08 11.38 -3.02
CA MET A 131 10.89 11.82 -2.29
C MET A 131 10.27 13.02 -2.99
N GLU A 132 8.96 12.97 -3.21
CA GLU A 132 8.20 14.05 -3.85
C GLU A 132 6.89 14.29 -3.08
N SER A 133 6.39 15.51 -3.11
CA SER A 133 5.16 15.90 -2.40
C SER A 133 4.29 16.79 -3.27
N ILE A 134 2.98 16.60 -3.22
CA ILE A 134 1.99 17.52 -3.79
C ILE A 134 0.96 17.86 -2.72
N VAL A 135 0.53 19.13 -2.71
CA VAL A 135 -0.59 19.57 -1.87
C VAL A 135 -1.88 19.01 -2.47
N GLN A 136 -2.63 18.26 -1.67
CA GLN A 136 -3.94 17.72 -2.02
C GLN A 136 -5.02 18.75 -1.69
N GLU A 137 -5.11 19.14 -0.41
CA GLU A 137 -6.05 20.14 0.08
C GLU A 137 -5.33 21.10 1.04
N ALA A 138 -5.27 22.38 0.69
CA ALA A 138 -4.64 23.39 1.56
C ALA A 138 -5.41 23.49 2.89
N GLY A 139 -4.74 23.15 4.00
CA GLY A 139 -5.36 23.14 5.33
C GLY A 139 -6.13 21.86 5.68
N GLY A 140 -6.04 20.82 4.83
CA GLY A 140 -6.58 19.50 5.14
C GLY A 140 -6.08 18.97 6.49
N SER A 141 -6.95 18.27 7.21
CA SER A 141 -6.64 17.74 8.54
C SER A 141 -7.52 16.56 8.86
N LEU A 142 -7.04 15.73 9.77
CA LEU A 142 -7.80 14.63 10.34
C LEU A 142 -8.16 14.94 11.79
N VAL A 143 -9.41 14.71 12.17
CA VAL A 143 -9.88 14.77 13.56
C VAL A 143 -9.85 13.36 14.13
N LEU A 144 -9.01 13.15 15.15
CA LEU A 144 -8.89 11.89 15.86
C LEU A 144 -9.92 11.79 16.99
N ASP A 145 -10.61 10.66 17.02
CA ASP A 145 -11.42 10.16 18.11
C ASP A 145 -10.93 8.76 18.55
N ILE A 146 -11.20 8.39 19.81
CA ILE A 146 -10.82 7.11 20.42
C ILE A 146 -12.06 6.51 21.09
N PRO A 147 -13.04 6.02 20.31
CA PRO A 147 -14.32 5.59 20.86
C PRO A 147 -14.16 4.37 21.78
N ALA A 148 -13.17 3.52 21.54
CA ALA A 148 -12.89 2.32 22.29
C ALA A 148 -11.44 2.37 22.83
N PRO A 149 -11.21 2.72 24.11
CA PRO A 149 -9.89 2.96 24.67
C PRO A 149 -9.34 1.76 25.47
N TRP A 150 -9.58 0.51 25.04
CA TRP A 150 -9.10 -0.67 25.77
C TRP A 150 -7.58 -0.62 25.99
N VAL A 151 -7.21 -0.92 27.23
CA VAL A 151 -5.81 -1.03 27.66
C VAL A 151 -5.41 -2.49 27.49
N PRO A 152 -4.34 -2.79 26.74
CA PRO A 152 -3.93 -4.16 26.47
C PRO A 152 -3.83 -5.02 27.72
N TRP A 153 -4.30 -6.27 27.59
CA TRP A 153 -4.26 -7.31 28.61
C TRP A 153 -5.21 -7.16 29.80
N HIS A 154 -6.06 -6.13 29.82
CA HIS A 154 -7.17 -6.08 30.77
C HIS A 154 -8.37 -6.88 30.26
N SER A 155 -9.17 -7.41 31.19
CA SER A 155 -10.45 -8.04 30.85
C SER A 155 -11.37 -7.03 30.17
N VAL A 156 -12.06 -7.48 29.13
CA VAL A 156 -13.05 -6.68 28.40
C VAL A 156 -14.40 -6.87 29.05
N GLU A 157 -15.14 -5.80 29.32
CA GLU A 157 -16.54 -5.84 29.76
C GLU A 157 -17.48 -5.48 28.60
N ALA A 158 -18.79 -5.74 28.75
CA ALA A 158 -19.75 -5.44 27.68
C ALA A 158 -19.76 -3.94 27.30
N ASP A 159 -19.57 -3.05 28.27
CA ASP A 159 -19.55 -1.60 28.08
C ASP A 159 -18.28 -1.08 27.37
N ASP A 160 -17.22 -1.91 27.29
CA ASP A 160 -16.00 -1.59 26.56
C ASP A 160 -16.16 -1.79 25.04
N ILE A 161 -17.19 -2.55 24.62
CA ILE A 161 -17.43 -2.88 23.22
C ILE A 161 -18.21 -1.73 22.57
N ARG A 162 -17.61 -1.11 21.56
CA ARG A 162 -18.17 0.08 20.89
C ARG A 162 -18.37 -0.19 19.40
N PRO A 163 -19.56 0.05 18.85
CA PRO A 163 -19.75 0.01 17.40
C PRO A 163 -19.07 1.22 16.76
N VAL A 164 -18.32 0.98 15.69
CA VAL A 164 -17.62 2.02 14.91
C VAL A 164 -18.04 1.91 13.45
N ARG A 165 -18.61 2.99 12.91
CA ARG A 165 -19.05 3.08 11.51
C ARG A 165 -17.92 3.61 10.65
N LEU A 166 -17.65 2.94 9.54
CA LEU A 166 -16.45 3.16 8.72
C LEU A 166 -16.85 3.68 7.35
N THR A 167 -17.03 5.00 7.26
CA THR A 167 -17.44 5.68 6.03
C THR A 167 -16.24 5.94 5.11
N GLY A 168 -16.51 6.47 3.90
CA GLY A 168 -15.49 6.82 2.91
C GLY A 168 -14.42 7.82 3.36
N SER A 169 -14.72 8.71 4.32
CA SER A 169 -13.77 9.70 4.84
C SER A 169 -13.02 9.22 6.07
N VAL A 170 -13.48 8.14 6.70
CA VAL A 170 -12.89 7.59 7.92
C VAL A 170 -11.69 6.70 7.58
N VAL A 171 -10.63 6.90 8.33
CA VAL A 171 -9.53 5.93 8.49
C VAL A 171 -9.55 5.45 9.93
N ALA A 172 -9.51 4.13 10.13
CA ALA A 172 -9.48 3.57 11.46
C ALA A 172 -8.58 2.34 11.53
N LEU A 173 -8.01 2.11 12.71
CA LEU A 173 -7.27 0.89 13.03
C LEU A 173 -7.37 0.55 14.51
N GLY A 174 -7.21 -0.73 14.84
CA GLY A 174 -7.20 -1.20 16.22
C GLY A 174 -7.66 -2.65 16.34
N ILE A 175 -8.32 -2.97 17.46
CA ILE A 175 -8.76 -4.32 17.80
C ILE A 175 -10.29 -4.38 17.87
N GLY A 176 -10.88 -5.27 17.08
CA GLY A 176 -12.33 -5.42 16.93
C GLY A 176 -12.73 -6.65 16.11
N ALA A 177 -14.03 -6.84 15.94
CA ALA A 177 -14.58 -7.90 15.11
C ALA A 177 -15.88 -7.44 14.44
N ALA A 178 -16.00 -7.70 13.14
CA ALA A 178 -17.25 -7.46 12.41
C ALA A 178 -18.24 -8.59 12.76
N SER A 179 -19.32 -8.24 13.43
CA SER A 179 -20.42 -9.13 13.76
C SER A 179 -21.67 -8.30 14.08
N PRO A 180 -22.88 -8.77 13.74
CA PRO A 180 -24.12 -8.13 14.18
C PRO A 180 -24.37 -8.25 15.70
N ASP A 181 -23.72 -9.18 16.39
CA ASP A 181 -23.89 -9.41 17.83
C ASP A 181 -22.59 -9.08 18.60
N PRO A 182 -22.60 -8.12 19.55
CA PRO A 182 -21.45 -7.80 20.39
C PRO A 182 -20.90 -9.00 21.18
N ALA A 183 -21.76 -9.93 21.61
CA ALA A 183 -21.33 -11.12 22.37
C ALA A 183 -20.55 -12.09 21.48
N ASP A 184 -20.93 -12.20 20.21
CA ASP A 184 -20.25 -12.99 19.20
C ASP A 184 -18.94 -12.31 18.74
N ALA A 185 -18.94 -10.98 18.59
CA ALA A 185 -17.74 -10.19 18.33
C ALA A 185 -16.68 -10.40 19.42
N ARG A 186 -17.12 -10.49 20.69
CA ARG A 186 -16.26 -10.69 21.85
C ARG A 186 -15.38 -11.93 21.76
N GLU A 187 -15.84 -12.97 21.07
CA GLU A 187 -15.08 -14.22 20.95
C GLU A 187 -14.00 -14.18 19.86
N ARG A 188 -13.95 -13.11 19.05
CA ARG A 188 -13.13 -13.04 17.83
C ARG A 188 -12.41 -11.72 17.61
N PHE A 189 -12.39 -10.82 18.59
CA PHE A 189 -11.63 -9.56 18.50
C PHE A 189 -10.18 -9.80 18.04
N GLY A 190 -9.81 -9.20 16.92
CA GLY A 190 -8.45 -9.21 16.39
C GLY A 190 -8.16 -7.89 15.67
N GLU A 191 -7.09 -7.84 14.90
CA GLU A 191 -6.64 -6.64 14.21
C GLU A 191 -7.65 -6.20 13.15
N PHE A 192 -7.86 -4.89 13.01
CA PHE A 192 -8.58 -4.33 11.87
C PHE A 192 -7.89 -3.08 11.32
N LEU A 193 -8.14 -2.82 10.04
CA LEU A 193 -7.80 -1.60 9.34
C LEU A 193 -8.98 -1.20 8.46
N ALA A 194 -9.29 0.08 8.44
CA ALA A 194 -10.31 0.64 7.58
C ALA A 194 -9.83 1.93 6.92
N ALA A 195 -10.11 2.07 5.62
CA ALA A 195 -9.86 3.28 4.85
C ALA A 195 -10.79 3.31 3.63
N ALA A 196 -11.21 4.49 3.19
CA ALA A 196 -12.05 4.66 2.00
C ALA A 196 -13.38 3.87 2.02
N GLY A 197 -13.93 3.62 3.21
CA GLY A 197 -15.11 2.77 3.39
C GLY A 197 -14.86 1.29 3.10
N CYS A 198 -13.60 0.84 3.13
CA CYS A 198 -13.23 -0.57 3.07
C CYS A 198 -12.73 -0.97 4.47
N LEU A 199 -13.35 -1.96 5.09
CA LEU A 199 -12.92 -2.58 6.34
C LEU A 199 -12.25 -3.92 6.02
N CYS A 200 -11.06 -4.14 6.58
CA CYS A 200 -10.39 -5.43 6.63
C CYS A 200 -10.15 -5.78 8.11
N TRP A 201 -10.43 -7.01 8.51
CA TRP A 201 -10.12 -7.48 9.86
C TRP A 201 -9.64 -8.93 9.86
N GLN A 202 -8.82 -9.26 10.85
CA GLN A 202 -8.28 -10.59 11.10
C GLN A 202 -8.94 -11.11 12.37
N PRO A 203 -9.88 -12.06 12.30
CA PRO A 203 -10.44 -12.69 13.47
C PRO A 203 -9.34 -13.40 14.28
N ALA A 204 -9.32 -13.20 15.60
CA ALA A 204 -8.42 -13.94 16.49
C ALA A 204 -9.11 -15.20 17.04
N ASP A 205 -9.50 -16.10 16.12
CA ASP A 205 -10.15 -17.37 16.42
C ASP A 205 -9.24 -18.57 16.08
N GLU A 206 -9.74 -19.80 16.21
CA GLU A 206 -8.95 -21.02 16.00
C GLU A 206 -8.74 -21.38 14.52
N HIS A 207 -9.24 -20.56 13.59
CA HIS A 207 -9.20 -20.81 12.14
C HIS A 207 -7.95 -20.22 11.49
N PRO A 208 -7.68 -20.54 10.20
CA PRO A 208 -6.50 -20.03 9.52
C PRO A 208 -6.49 -18.49 9.50
N HIS A 209 -5.31 -17.91 9.74
CA HIS A 209 -5.03 -16.47 9.73
C HIS A 209 -5.26 -15.82 8.34
N VAL A 210 -6.50 -15.78 7.87
CA VAL A 210 -6.90 -15.14 6.62
C VAL A 210 -7.85 -13.99 6.94
N PRO A 211 -7.52 -12.74 6.57
CA PRO A 211 -8.38 -11.62 6.85
C PRO A 211 -9.67 -11.71 6.05
N ASP A 212 -10.74 -11.19 6.63
CA ASP A 212 -11.99 -10.96 5.93
C ASP A 212 -12.20 -9.45 5.73
N PHE A 213 -13.07 -9.07 4.79
CA PHE A 213 -13.27 -7.67 4.44
C PHE A 213 -14.70 -7.36 4.01
N VAL A 214 -15.11 -6.10 4.22
CA VAL A 214 -16.38 -5.55 3.77
C VAL A 214 -16.15 -4.16 3.20
N THR A 215 -16.69 -3.89 2.02
CA THR A 215 -16.63 -2.59 1.34
C THR A 215 -17.97 -1.87 1.42
N GLN A 216 -17.92 -0.55 1.43
CA GLN A 216 -19.10 0.30 1.39
C GLN A 216 -19.72 0.25 -0.02
N GLU A 217 -20.92 -0.32 -0.13
CA GLU A 217 -21.69 -0.40 -1.37
C GLU A 217 -23.11 0.16 -1.20
N GLY A 218 -23.44 1.21 -1.97
CA GLY A 218 -24.76 1.85 -1.88
C GLY A 218 -25.05 2.40 -0.48
N GLN A 219 -26.02 1.79 0.22
CA GLN A 219 -26.42 2.17 1.59
C GLN A 219 -25.72 1.31 2.67
N LEU A 220 -24.97 0.28 2.28
CA LEU A 220 -24.20 -0.55 3.21
C LEU A 220 -22.98 0.25 3.67
N ILE A 221 -22.93 0.59 4.96
CA ILE A 221 -21.76 1.20 5.61
C ILE A 221 -21.12 0.13 6.49
N PRO A 222 -19.83 -0.23 6.29
CA PRO A 222 -19.15 -1.19 7.16
C PRO A 222 -19.16 -0.72 8.62
N GLU A 223 -19.36 -1.67 9.53
CA GLU A 223 -19.39 -1.43 10.96
C GLU A 223 -18.62 -2.54 11.67
N ILE A 224 -17.89 -2.16 12.72
CA ILE A 224 -17.11 -3.09 13.55
C ILE A 224 -17.40 -2.86 15.02
N HIS A 225 -17.48 -3.94 15.81
CA HIS A 225 -17.47 -3.86 17.26
C HIS A 225 -16.01 -3.82 17.73
N ALA A 226 -15.56 -2.67 18.20
CA ALA A 226 -14.18 -2.44 18.61
C ALA A 226 -14.06 -2.36 20.14
N ILE A 227 -12.93 -2.83 20.65
CA ILE A 227 -12.47 -2.59 22.03
C ILE A 227 -11.32 -1.60 22.04
N GLN A 228 -10.53 -1.54 20.96
CA GLN A 228 -9.49 -0.56 20.75
C GLN A 228 -9.67 0.05 19.36
N ALA A 229 -9.81 1.37 19.24
CA ALA A 229 -9.94 2.02 17.94
C ALA A 229 -9.35 3.43 17.94
N LEU A 230 -8.41 3.69 17.03
CA LEU A 230 -8.03 5.03 16.60
C LEU A 230 -8.87 5.34 15.36
N VAL A 231 -9.72 6.37 15.42
CA VAL A 231 -10.63 6.75 14.33
C VAL A 231 -10.33 8.17 13.92
N ALA A 232 -9.91 8.36 12.68
CA ALA A 232 -9.57 9.64 12.10
C ALA A 232 -10.52 9.97 10.95
N ASP A 233 -11.19 11.11 11.00
CA ASP A 233 -12.09 11.60 9.94
C ASP A 233 -11.62 12.96 9.43
N GLY A 234 -11.70 13.18 8.12
CA GLY A 234 -11.33 14.45 7.51
C GLY A 234 -10.77 14.33 6.10
N THR A 235 -9.87 15.25 5.76
CA THR A 235 -9.32 15.39 4.40
C THR A 235 -7.80 15.30 4.41
N TRP A 236 -7.24 14.97 3.24
CA TRP A 236 -5.80 14.80 3.06
C TRP A 236 -5.14 16.11 2.61
N SER A 237 -4.17 16.63 3.37
CA SER A 237 -3.40 17.82 3.03
C SER A 237 -2.31 17.56 1.99
N THR A 238 -1.67 16.40 2.06
CA THR A 238 -0.45 16.10 1.33
C THR A 238 -0.46 14.68 0.79
N LEU A 239 -0.01 14.53 -0.46
CA LEU A 239 0.36 13.25 -1.05
C LEU A 239 1.88 13.22 -1.24
N LEU A 240 2.51 12.25 -0.59
CA LEU A 240 3.92 11.90 -0.77
C LEU A 240 4.06 10.77 -1.77
N ARG A 241 5.08 10.87 -2.63
CA ARG A 241 5.52 9.79 -3.53
C ARG A 241 6.96 9.45 -3.19
N PHE A 242 7.26 8.16 -3.21
CA PHE A 242 8.61 7.68 -2.96
C PHE A 242 8.98 6.52 -3.89
N SER A 243 10.23 6.50 -4.31
CA SER A 243 10.79 5.47 -5.19
C SER A 243 12.30 5.37 -5.00
N PRO A 244 12.93 4.23 -5.26
CA PRO A 244 14.36 4.06 -5.00
C PRO A 244 15.19 4.87 -6.00
N GLU A 245 16.25 5.53 -5.55
CA GLU A 245 17.24 6.19 -6.43
C GLU A 245 18.04 5.15 -7.23
N GLU A 246 18.32 4.01 -6.59
CA GLU A 246 19.04 2.87 -7.15
C GLU A 246 18.35 1.56 -6.76
N PRO A 247 18.43 0.49 -7.59
CA PRO A 247 17.86 -0.80 -7.25
C PRO A 247 18.31 -1.31 -5.87
N GLY A 248 17.37 -1.87 -5.10
CA GLY A 248 17.62 -2.44 -3.77
C GLY A 248 17.52 -1.45 -2.61
N ARG A 249 17.28 -0.15 -2.85
CA ARG A 249 16.93 0.81 -1.80
C ARG A 249 15.48 0.62 -1.34
N VAL A 250 15.26 0.82 -0.04
CA VAL A 250 13.94 0.69 0.60
C VAL A 250 13.74 1.80 1.63
N LEU A 251 12.49 2.23 1.79
CA LEU A 251 12.07 3.19 2.79
C LEU A 251 11.52 2.44 4.02
N PRO A 252 12.20 2.46 5.18
CA PRO A 252 11.64 1.92 6.42
C PRO A 252 10.43 2.75 6.89
N LEU A 253 9.52 2.12 7.66
CA LEU A 253 8.33 2.77 8.22
C LEU A 253 8.67 4.05 9.00
N THR A 254 9.76 4.06 9.78
CA THR A 254 10.20 5.27 10.50
C THR A 254 10.64 6.38 9.56
N GLY A 255 11.33 6.04 8.46
CA GLY A 255 11.71 7.01 7.44
C GLY A 255 10.48 7.63 6.77
N LEU A 256 9.44 6.82 6.53
CA LEU A 256 8.16 7.33 6.03
C LEU A 256 7.46 8.22 7.07
N ALA A 257 7.43 7.82 8.34
CA ALA A 257 6.82 8.58 9.42
C ALA A 257 7.50 9.94 9.65
N GLU A 258 8.83 10.01 9.56
CA GLU A 258 9.58 11.27 9.56
C GLU A 258 9.19 12.17 8.39
N ALA A 259 9.14 11.61 7.17
CA ALA A 259 8.72 12.36 5.98
C ALA A 259 7.28 12.89 6.10
N VAL A 260 6.38 12.12 6.74
CA VAL A 260 5.02 12.55 7.06
C VAL A 260 5.05 13.77 7.97
N LEU A 261 5.69 13.72 9.14
CA LEU A 261 5.74 14.84 10.09
C LEU A 261 6.38 16.10 9.48
N GLU A 262 7.45 15.95 8.70
CA GLU A 262 8.11 17.06 8.01
C GLU A 262 7.21 17.69 6.94
N SER A 263 6.49 16.86 6.17
CA SER A 263 5.63 17.32 5.08
C SER A 263 4.35 18.00 5.56
N THR A 264 3.81 17.58 6.70
CA THR A 264 2.64 18.18 7.34
C THR A 264 3.00 19.36 8.23
N GLY A 265 4.27 19.46 8.65
CA GLY A 265 4.73 20.49 9.59
C GLY A 265 4.10 20.37 10.98
N SER A 266 3.64 19.17 11.36
CA SER A 266 2.86 18.94 12.58
C SER A 266 3.61 18.09 13.63
N GLU A 267 3.12 18.09 14.86
CA GLU A 267 3.61 17.18 15.91
C GLU A 267 2.87 15.84 15.93
N ALA A 268 1.69 15.77 15.33
CA ALA A 268 0.89 14.58 15.16
C ALA A 268 0.34 14.53 13.73
N ALA A 269 0.37 13.36 13.10
CA ALA A 269 -0.16 13.15 11.76
C ALA A 269 -0.74 11.75 11.59
N GLY A 270 -1.84 11.67 10.85
CA GLY A 270 -2.39 10.41 10.33
C GLY A 270 -1.92 10.19 8.90
N PHE A 271 -1.76 8.93 8.51
CA PHE A 271 -1.35 8.56 7.17
C PHE A 271 -2.01 7.26 6.68
N VAL A 272 -2.19 7.18 5.36
CA VAL A 272 -2.53 5.97 4.61
C VAL A 272 -1.51 5.79 3.50
N VAL A 273 -1.00 4.57 3.34
CA VAL A 273 0.05 4.22 2.37
C VAL A 273 -0.45 3.10 1.47
N LEU A 274 -0.22 3.25 0.17
CA LEU A 274 -0.22 2.14 -0.77
C LEU A 274 1.19 2.00 -1.33
N ALA A 275 1.82 0.84 -1.08
CA ALA A 275 3.21 0.65 -1.45
C ALA A 275 3.53 -0.79 -1.84
N GLU A 276 4.55 -0.93 -2.68
CA GLU A 276 5.25 -2.20 -2.90
C GLU A 276 6.05 -2.53 -1.63
N SER A 277 5.73 -3.67 -1.02
CA SER A 277 6.36 -4.14 0.22
C SER A 277 7.75 -4.71 -0.07
N ALA A 278 8.75 -4.28 0.71
CA ALA A 278 10.05 -4.94 0.79
C ALA A 278 10.09 -6.00 1.92
N GLY A 279 8.95 -6.30 2.52
CA GLY A 279 8.79 -7.17 3.66
C GLY A 279 8.19 -6.44 4.85
N LEU A 280 7.08 -6.97 5.37
CA LEU A 280 6.40 -6.50 6.56
C LEU A 280 6.94 -7.23 7.80
N VAL A 281 7.01 -6.49 8.90
CA VAL A 281 7.33 -6.99 10.24
C VAL A 281 6.18 -6.56 11.16
N GLY A 282 5.55 -7.53 11.79
CA GLY A 282 4.32 -7.32 12.54
C GLY A 282 3.92 -8.49 13.41
N MET A 283 2.79 -8.33 14.05
CA MET A 283 2.14 -9.35 14.85
C MET A 283 0.63 -9.34 14.61
N ALA A 284 -0.03 -10.42 15.01
CA ALA A 284 -1.48 -10.53 15.06
C ALA A 284 -1.92 -11.30 16.32
N LEU A 285 -3.16 -11.11 16.75
CA LEU A 285 -3.76 -11.84 17.86
C LEU A 285 -4.09 -13.27 17.41
N SER A 286 -3.60 -14.24 18.15
CA SER A 286 -3.96 -15.66 18.01
C SER A 286 -5.21 -16.00 18.81
N ARG A 287 -5.57 -15.16 19.79
CA ARG A 287 -6.75 -15.34 20.64
C ARG A 287 -7.40 -14.01 20.93
N SER A 288 -8.73 -14.00 20.89
CA SER A 288 -9.50 -12.81 21.20
C SER A 288 -9.30 -12.32 22.64
N PRO A 289 -8.93 -11.05 22.86
CA PRO A 289 -8.87 -10.43 24.18
C PRO A 289 -10.19 -10.45 24.97
N GLY A 290 -11.34 -10.64 24.31
CA GLY A 290 -12.62 -10.81 24.99
C GLY A 290 -12.70 -12.05 25.89
N ARG A 291 -11.75 -12.99 25.73
CA ARG A 291 -11.60 -14.20 26.54
C ARG A 291 -10.76 -14.02 27.81
N ILE A 292 -10.12 -12.86 27.99
CA ILE A 292 -9.30 -12.57 29.18
C ILE A 292 -10.22 -12.49 30.40
N ARG A 293 -9.95 -13.32 31.42
CA ARG A 293 -10.74 -13.33 32.65
C ARG A 293 -10.21 -12.31 33.66
N PRO A 294 -11.06 -11.76 34.55
CA PRO A 294 -10.61 -10.88 35.62
C PRO A 294 -9.49 -11.52 36.45
N GLY A 295 -8.35 -10.82 36.57
CA GLY A 295 -7.17 -11.29 37.29
C GLY A 295 -6.15 -12.06 36.43
N GLU A 296 -6.48 -12.42 35.19
CA GLU A 296 -5.49 -12.91 34.22
C GLU A 296 -4.69 -11.73 33.65
N ASN A 297 -3.41 -11.97 33.36
CA ASN A 297 -2.57 -11.01 32.64
C ASN A 297 -1.71 -11.76 31.60
N PRO A 298 -2.30 -12.13 30.45
CA PRO A 298 -1.62 -12.93 29.45
C PRO A 298 -0.53 -12.17 28.69
N GLY A 299 -0.32 -10.88 28.96
CA GLY A 299 0.75 -10.09 28.34
C GLY A 299 2.17 -10.47 28.80
N HIS A 300 2.30 -11.37 29.77
CA HIS A 300 3.60 -11.82 30.29
C HIS A 300 4.02 -13.16 29.69
N PHE A 301 5.32 -13.43 29.72
CA PHE A 301 5.88 -14.73 29.33
C PHE A 301 5.66 -15.76 30.45
N PRO A 302 5.30 -17.01 30.13
CA PRO A 302 5.19 -17.60 28.78
C PRO A 302 3.82 -17.42 28.10
N GLU A 303 2.79 -17.00 28.82
CA GLU A 303 1.38 -17.00 28.38
C GLU A 303 1.17 -16.22 27.08
N VAL A 304 1.85 -15.10 26.90
CA VAL A 304 1.74 -14.22 25.71
C VAL A 304 1.93 -14.96 24.38
N ARG A 305 2.66 -16.08 24.38
CA ARG A 305 2.89 -16.92 23.20
C ARG A 305 1.63 -17.59 22.66
N ASP A 306 0.63 -17.79 23.52
CA ASP A 306 -0.65 -18.38 23.15
C ASP A 306 -1.63 -17.31 22.63
N TRP A 307 -1.31 -16.02 22.81
CA TRP A 307 -2.19 -14.89 22.49
C TRP A 307 -1.73 -14.08 21.30
N LEU A 308 -0.43 -14.07 21.00
CA LEU A 308 0.14 -13.34 19.87
C LEU A 308 0.91 -14.26 18.93
N HIS A 309 0.72 -14.03 17.65
CA HIS A 309 1.57 -14.53 16.59
C HIS A 309 2.49 -13.40 16.12
N PHE A 310 3.81 -13.61 16.21
CA PHE A 310 4.80 -12.71 15.62
C PHE A 310 5.32 -13.32 14.31
N CYS A 311 5.55 -12.49 13.31
CA CYS A 311 6.25 -12.96 12.12
C CYS A 311 7.65 -13.47 12.50
N GLY A 312 7.98 -14.71 12.10
CA GLY A 312 9.31 -15.29 12.31
C GLY A 312 10.36 -14.84 11.30
N GLU A 313 9.89 -14.24 10.19
CA GLU A 313 10.67 -13.66 9.10
C GLU A 313 9.93 -12.45 8.54
N ARG A 314 10.57 -11.70 7.62
CA ARG A 314 9.89 -10.64 6.88
C ARG A 314 8.88 -11.26 5.93
N VAL A 315 7.60 -10.92 6.10
CA VAL A 315 6.51 -11.52 5.32
C VAL A 315 6.07 -10.60 4.18
N HIS A 316 5.44 -11.19 3.16
CA HIS A 316 4.87 -10.48 2.01
C HIS A 316 5.84 -9.51 1.29
N PRO A 317 7.08 -9.93 0.94
CA PRO A 317 7.88 -9.17 -0.02
C PRO A 317 7.18 -9.16 -1.38
N ASP A 318 7.38 -8.10 -2.17
CA ASP A 318 6.78 -7.89 -3.49
C ASP A 318 5.25 -7.79 -3.50
N ALA A 319 4.58 -7.85 -2.34
CA ALA A 319 3.14 -7.63 -2.21
C ALA A 319 2.81 -6.13 -2.30
N THR A 320 1.54 -5.81 -2.55
CA THR A 320 1.02 -4.46 -2.32
C THR A 320 0.55 -4.37 -0.87
N ALA A 321 1.12 -3.46 -0.09
CA ALA A 321 0.72 -3.18 1.28
C ALA A 321 -0.16 -1.93 1.34
N LEU A 322 -1.34 -2.07 1.95
CA LEU A 322 -2.16 -0.97 2.44
C LEU A 322 -1.86 -0.76 3.92
N VAL A 323 -1.25 0.38 4.25
CA VAL A 323 -0.87 0.70 5.64
C VAL A 323 -1.70 1.90 6.09
N ALA A 324 -2.29 1.84 7.28
CA ALA A 324 -2.89 2.99 7.93
C ALA A 324 -2.23 3.18 9.30
N GLY A 325 -1.94 4.41 9.67
CA GLY A 325 -1.29 4.66 10.93
C GLY A 325 -1.28 6.11 11.38
N VAL A 326 -0.79 6.27 12.59
CA VAL A 326 -0.62 7.55 13.27
C VAL A 326 0.82 7.65 13.75
N VAL A 327 1.44 8.80 13.54
CA VAL A 327 2.74 9.17 14.11
C VAL A 327 2.57 10.42 14.97
N VAL A 328 3.14 10.40 16.18
CA VAL A 328 3.08 11.51 17.13
C VAL A 328 4.44 11.72 17.78
N LYS A 329 4.92 12.96 17.84
CA LYS A 329 6.10 13.33 18.63
C LYS A 329 5.83 13.11 20.11
N GLU A 330 6.85 12.72 20.88
CA GLU A 330 6.70 12.44 22.31
C GLU A 330 6.12 13.64 23.09
N SER A 331 6.43 14.87 22.67
CA SER A 331 5.86 16.12 23.22
C SER A 331 4.34 16.20 23.13
N ALA A 332 3.74 15.61 22.09
CA ALA A 332 2.30 15.62 21.81
C ALA A 332 1.64 14.27 22.09
N ALA A 333 2.38 13.28 22.60
CA ALA A 333 1.92 11.91 22.75
C ALA A 333 0.88 11.73 23.86
N ALA A 334 0.81 12.58 24.89
CA ALA A 334 -0.21 12.46 25.95
C ALA A 334 -1.55 13.08 25.51
N PRO A 335 -2.69 12.37 25.62
CA PRO A 335 -2.89 11.10 26.32
C PRO A 335 -2.78 9.85 25.45
N LEU A 336 -2.48 9.97 24.15
CA LEU A 336 -2.40 8.86 23.19
C LEU A 336 -1.34 7.78 23.50
N ALA A 337 -0.41 8.07 24.40
CA ALA A 337 0.78 7.25 24.64
C ALA A 337 0.49 5.77 24.98
N SER A 338 -0.65 5.45 25.59
CA SER A 338 -1.05 4.06 25.89
C SER A 338 -1.43 3.24 24.65
N TRP A 339 -1.73 3.91 23.53
CA TRP A 339 -2.10 3.27 22.26
C TRP A 339 -1.04 3.46 21.19
N LEU A 340 0.08 4.12 21.48
CA LEU A 340 1.16 4.33 20.53
C LEU A 340 2.45 3.69 21.05
N SER A 341 3.06 2.84 20.22
CA SER A 341 4.34 2.23 20.53
C SER A 341 5.46 3.24 20.32
N ALA A 342 6.34 3.40 21.32
CA ALA A 342 7.58 4.15 21.13
C ALA A 342 8.41 3.44 20.06
N SER A 343 8.98 4.19 19.11
CA SER A 343 9.86 3.62 18.10
C SER A 343 11.31 3.68 18.56
N PRO A 344 12.00 2.52 18.70
CA PRO A 344 13.43 2.49 18.95
C PRO A 344 14.25 3.22 17.88
N SER A 345 13.86 3.09 16.59
CA SER A 345 14.55 3.71 15.46
C SER A 345 14.22 5.20 15.26
N LEU A 346 13.01 5.65 15.61
CA LEU A 346 12.61 7.06 15.53
C LEU A 346 12.55 7.71 16.92
N LYS A 347 13.69 8.27 17.35
CA LYS A 347 13.81 8.90 18.67
C LYS A 347 12.83 10.06 18.84
N GLY A 348 12.09 10.04 19.94
CA GLY A 348 11.17 11.12 20.31
C GLY A 348 9.86 11.12 19.51
N ALA A 349 9.50 9.99 18.89
CA ALA A 349 8.16 9.80 18.34
C ALA A 349 7.61 8.40 18.65
N ARG A 350 6.30 8.27 18.54
CA ARG A 350 5.54 7.04 18.67
C ARG A 350 4.75 6.79 17.40
N ILE A 351 4.63 5.52 17.04
CA ILE A 351 3.93 5.07 15.83
C ILE A 351 2.97 3.95 16.21
N HIS A 352 1.76 3.98 15.66
CA HIS A 352 0.86 2.83 15.59
C HIS A 352 0.42 2.70 14.15
N ALA A 353 0.67 1.54 13.54
CA ALA A 353 0.23 1.28 12.18
C ALA A 353 -0.20 -0.17 12.01
N HIS A 354 -1.26 -0.38 11.24
CA HIS A 354 -1.69 -1.69 10.76
C HIS A 354 -1.44 -1.77 9.25
N ALA A 355 -1.20 -2.98 8.73
CA ALA A 355 -0.97 -3.20 7.32
C ALA A 355 -1.73 -4.43 6.79
N VAL A 356 -2.50 -4.23 5.72
CA VAL A 356 -3.10 -5.30 4.93
C VAL A 356 -2.20 -5.61 3.74
N ALA A 357 -1.83 -6.87 3.55
CA ALA A 357 -1.09 -7.33 2.38
C ALA A 357 -2.04 -7.82 1.28
N PHE A 358 -1.74 -7.52 0.03
CA PHE A 358 -2.47 -7.95 -1.16
C PHE A 358 -1.52 -8.51 -2.20
N PRO A 359 -1.99 -9.37 -3.14
CA PRO A 359 -1.22 -9.69 -4.33
C PRO A 359 -0.76 -8.42 -5.04
N TYR A 360 0.45 -8.46 -5.59
CA TYR A 360 1.07 -7.29 -6.22
C TYR A 360 0.14 -6.63 -7.24
N ARG A 361 -0.05 -5.32 -7.06
CA ARG A 361 -0.68 -4.42 -8.01
C ARG A 361 0.14 -3.15 -8.13
N PRO A 362 0.57 -2.78 -9.34
CA PRO A 362 1.28 -1.53 -9.56
C PRO A 362 0.36 -0.35 -9.31
N LEU A 363 0.95 0.68 -8.70
CA LEU A 363 0.27 1.91 -8.35
C LEU A 363 0.53 2.95 -9.46
N PRO A 364 -0.50 3.62 -10.02
CA PRO A 364 -0.30 4.63 -11.05
C PRO A 364 0.67 5.73 -10.62
N GLU A 365 1.45 6.26 -11.56
CA GLU A 365 2.32 7.43 -11.39
C GLU A 365 1.51 8.72 -11.11
N GLY A 366 2.17 9.72 -10.51
CA GLY A 366 1.58 11.06 -10.33
C GLY A 366 0.59 11.21 -9.16
N ALA A 367 -0.29 12.20 -9.29
CA ALA A 367 -1.30 12.52 -8.28
C ALA A 367 -2.49 11.58 -8.41
N VAL A 368 -2.75 10.81 -7.35
CA VAL A 368 -3.77 9.75 -7.32
C VAL A 368 -4.69 9.92 -6.11
N SER A 369 -5.98 9.57 -6.28
CA SER A 369 -6.97 9.61 -5.21
C SER A 369 -6.83 8.41 -4.26
N MET A 370 -6.68 8.65 -2.96
CA MET A 370 -6.62 7.60 -1.94
C MET A 370 -7.84 6.67 -2.04
N CYS A 371 -9.03 7.28 -2.07
CA CYS A 371 -10.28 6.53 -2.04
C CYS A 371 -10.47 5.62 -3.26
N GLU A 372 -10.07 6.08 -4.44
CA GLU A 372 -10.16 5.26 -5.66
C GLU A 372 -9.15 4.11 -5.64
N GLN A 373 -7.91 4.37 -5.23
CA GLN A 373 -6.87 3.34 -5.23
C GLN A 373 -7.13 2.26 -4.18
N VAL A 374 -7.59 2.64 -2.98
CA VAL A 374 -7.95 1.67 -1.95
C VAL A 374 -9.13 0.80 -2.39
N ARG A 375 -10.22 1.38 -2.92
CA ARG A 375 -11.36 0.59 -3.41
C ARG A 375 -10.97 -0.38 -4.53
N ARG A 376 -10.19 0.07 -5.51
CA ARG A 376 -9.66 -0.79 -6.59
C ARG A 376 -8.83 -1.97 -6.08
N LEU A 377 -8.17 -1.81 -4.93
CA LEU A 377 -7.39 -2.89 -4.32
C LEU A 377 -8.33 -3.98 -3.77
N PHE A 378 -9.34 -3.59 -2.99
CA PHE A 378 -10.34 -4.51 -2.42
C PHE A 378 -11.26 -5.15 -3.46
N ASP A 379 -11.63 -4.43 -4.53
CA ASP A 379 -12.42 -4.99 -5.64
C ASP A 379 -11.61 -6.01 -6.47
N GLY A 380 -10.29 -5.95 -6.36
CA GLY A 380 -9.38 -6.62 -7.28
C GLY A 380 -8.83 -7.95 -6.81
N ALA A 381 -8.62 -8.11 -5.51
CA ALA A 381 -8.05 -9.32 -4.93
C ALA A 381 -8.39 -9.42 -3.44
N ASN A 382 -8.44 -10.64 -2.94
CA ASN A 382 -8.58 -10.88 -1.51
C ASN A 382 -7.30 -10.43 -0.77
N PRO A 383 -7.45 -9.85 0.44
CA PRO A 383 -6.34 -9.69 1.36
C PRO A 383 -5.61 -11.02 1.59
N LEU A 384 -4.29 -10.96 1.68
CA LEU A 384 -3.43 -12.09 2.02
C LEU A 384 -3.25 -12.22 3.53
N ASP A 385 -3.13 -11.08 4.21
CA ASP A 385 -2.79 -11.00 5.62
C ASP A 385 -3.08 -9.59 6.16
N LEU A 386 -3.20 -9.47 7.49
CA LEU A 386 -3.34 -8.21 8.20
C LEU A 386 -2.52 -8.26 9.49
N LEU A 387 -1.62 -7.29 9.64
CA LEU A 387 -0.66 -7.23 10.73
C LEU A 387 -0.74 -5.90 11.47
N HIS A 388 -0.64 -5.95 12.80
CA HIS A 388 -0.18 -4.82 13.59
C HIS A 388 1.34 -4.70 13.40
N LEU A 389 1.79 -3.61 12.80
CA LEU A 389 3.21 -3.39 12.53
C LEU A 389 4.00 -3.14 13.82
N VAL A 390 5.12 -3.83 13.97
CA VAL A 390 6.01 -3.68 15.11
C VAL A 390 7.45 -3.43 14.64
N GLU A 391 8.26 -2.92 15.56
CA GLU A 391 9.70 -2.85 15.39
C GLU A 391 10.36 -3.94 16.24
N ASP A 392 10.97 -4.93 15.58
CA ASP A 392 11.75 -5.97 16.22
C ASP A 392 13.21 -5.53 16.32
N ASP A 393 13.53 -4.85 17.42
CA ASP A 393 14.84 -4.26 17.70
C ASP A 393 15.79 -5.20 18.46
N ARG A 394 15.45 -6.49 18.58
CA ARG A 394 16.29 -7.47 19.28
C ARG A 394 17.71 -7.47 18.70
N PRO A 395 18.76 -7.31 19.54
CA PRO A 395 20.13 -7.26 19.04
C PRO A 395 20.50 -8.50 18.23
N LEU A 396 21.16 -8.30 17.08
CA LEU A 396 21.70 -9.33 16.17
C LEU A 396 20.66 -10.17 15.40
N ILE A 397 19.49 -10.43 15.98
CA ILE A 397 18.48 -11.35 15.41
C ILE A 397 17.14 -10.69 15.10
N GLY A 398 16.95 -9.42 15.47
CA GLY A 398 15.72 -8.70 15.24
C GLY A 398 15.45 -8.50 13.75
N LEU A 399 14.20 -8.65 13.35
CA LEU A 399 13.76 -8.45 11.97
C LEU A 399 13.80 -6.96 11.57
N GLY A 400 13.90 -6.05 12.52
CA GLY A 400 13.80 -4.61 12.32
C GLY A 400 12.35 -4.19 12.12
N GLN A 401 12.10 -3.34 11.11
CA GLN A 401 10.78 -2.78 10.84
C GLN A 401 10.31 -3.09 9.41
N SER A 402 9.01 -2.91 9.18
CA SER A 402 8.43 -2.93 7.84
C SER A 402 9.08 -1.90 6.93
N SER A 403 9.31 -2.28 5.66
CA SER A 403 9.98 -1.44 4.67
C SER A 403 9.28 -1.50 3.32
N PHE A 404 9.41 -0.44 2.53
CA PHE A 404 8.69 -0.24 1.28
C PHE A 404 9.64 0.09 0.13
N VAL A 405 9.41 -0.47 -1.05
CA VAL A 405 10.22 -0.20 -2.25
C VAL A 405 9.79 1.10 -2.90
N ARG A 406 8.50 1.29 -3.15
CA ARG A 406 7.92 2.50 -3.75
C ARG A 406 6.46 2.63 -3.36
N GLY A 407 5.89 3.82 -3.42
CA GLY A 407 4.48 3.99 -3.11
C GLY A 407 3.98 5.42 -3.06
N ALA A 408 2.71 5.53 -2.67
CA ALA A 408 2.03 6.77 -2.31
C ALA A 408 1.69 6.75 -0.83
N CYS A 409 1.87 7.88 -0.16
CA CYS A 409 1.43 8.10 1.21
C CYS A 409 0.59 9.38 1.26
N TRP A 410 -0.70 9.23 1.58
CA TRP A 410 -1.59 10.35 1.88
C TRP A 410 -1.49 10.63 3.37
N CYS A 411 -1.19 11.88 3.74
CA CYS A 411 -0.99 12.25 5.12
C CYS A 411 -1.56 13.63 5.45
N SER A 412 -1.84 13.85 6.73
CA SER A 412 -2.38 15.11 7.24
C SER A 412 -2.07 15.35 8.71
N PRO A 413 -2.01 16.62 9.14
CA PRO A 413 -2.03 16.96 10.55
C PRO A 413 -3.20 16.28 11.25
N LEU A 414 -2.91 15.68 12.41
CA LEU A 414 -3.90 15.07 13.26
C LEU A 414 -4.27 16.05 14.38
N ARG A 415 -5.54 16.39 14.47
CA ARG A 415 -6.15 17.24 15.51
C ARG A 415 -6.98 16.38 16.42
N ARG A 416 -7.14 16.77 17.68
CA ARG A 416 -8.06 16.08 18.59
C ARG A 416 -9.47 16.60 18.45
N ALA A 417 -10.45 15.74 18.67
CA ALA A 417 -11.83 16.17 18.83
C ALA A 417 -11.92 17.25 19.92
N GLY A 418 -12.36 18.46 19.54
CA GLY A 418 -12.48 19.62 20.44
C GLY A 418 -11.34 20.65 20.37
N GLU A 419 -10.26 20.40 19.63
CA GLU A 419 -9.24 21.42 19.32
C GLU A 419 -9.71 22.30 18.14
N ALA A 420 -9.71 23.62 18.32
CA ALA A 420 -10.11 24.56 17.27
C ALA A 420 -9.08 24.57 16.12
N ALA A 421 -9.56 24.71 14.88
CA ALA A 421 -8.70 24.92 13.72
C ALA A 421 -8.02 26.30 13.84
N SER A 422 -6.71 26.30 14.08
CA SER A 422 -5.87 27.51 14.09
C SER A 422 -5.55 27.98 12.68
#